data_AF-A0A1L9TAS2-F1
#
_entry.id   AF-A0A1L9TAS2-F1
#
_cell.length_a   1.000
_cell.length_b   1.000
_cell.length_c   1.000
_cell.angle_alpha   90.00
_cell.angle_beta   90.00
_cell.angle_gamma   90.00
#
_symmetry.space_group_name_H-M   'P 1'
#
loop_
_entity.id
_entity.type
_entity.pdbx_description
1 polymer ?
#
loop_
_entity_poly.entity_id
_entity_poly.type
_entity_poly.pdbx_seq_one_letter_code
_entity_poly.pdbx_strand_id
1 'polypeptide(L)'
;MDEPTYNPACPLPSTTIVYQYKLVNCPGKTIISMLIEYPPNGSTPPHRHGGASVSGYVLHGSVLIKMNDEPMRVVEQGGSWYEAPGCHHRISDNTSPTKPASFLATFVADTDTLEREGPSVLLQYDEEYKELVKKKMEQYIYP
;
A
#
# COMPACT_ATOMS: atom_id res chain seq x y z
N MET A 1 17.54 9.22 12.62
CA MET A 1 17.75 8.39 11.41
C MET A 1 17.41 9.27 10.23
N ASP A 2 18.26 9.27 9.22
CA ASP A 2 17.95 9.95 7.95
C ASP A 2 16.79 9.24 7.25
N GLU A 3 16.00 9.99 6.51
CA GLU A 3 14.87 9.45 5.74
C GLU A 3 15.41 8.62 4.57
N PRO A 4 15.11 7.30 4.52
CA PRO A 4 15.60 6.47 3.44
C PRO A 4 14.92 6.86 2.12
N THR A 5 15.70 6.88 1.04
CA THR A 5 15.15 6.92 -0.31
C THR A 5 14.75 5.51 -0.72
N TYR A 6 13.64 5.38 -1.47
CA TYR A 6 13.24 4.08 -2.01
C TYR A 6 14.37 3.44 -2.82
N ASN A 7 14.68 2.18 -2.50
CA ASN A 7 15.71 1.41 -3.19
C ASN A 7 15.06 0.46 -4.21
N PRO A 8 15.25 0.67 -5.53
CA PRO A 8 14.71 -0.19 -6.58
C PRO A 8 15.13 -1.66 -6.50
N ALA A 9 16.17 -2.02 -5.77
CA ALA A 9 16.56 -3.42 -5.56
C ALA A 9 15.66 -4.15 -4.55
N CYS A 10 14.87 -3.43 -3.74
CA CYS A 10 13.96 -4.04 -2.78
C CYS A 10 12.86 -4.83 -3.51
N PRO A 11 12.50 -6.03 -3.02
CA PRO A 11 11.37 -6.78 -3.56
C PRO A 11 10.05 -6.06 -3.29
N LEU A 12 9.12 -6.14 -4.24
CA LEU A 12 7.75 -5.66 -4.06
C LEU A 12 6.97 -6.67 -3.19
N PRO A 13 5.93 -6.22 -2.45
CA PRO A 13 5.04 -7.13 -1.75
C PRO A 13 4.13 -7.86 -2.74
N SER A 14 3.63 -9.03 -2.36
CA SER A 14 2.43 -9.59 -2.98
C SER A 14 1.19 -8.92 -2.41
N THR A 15 0.14 -8.84 -3.24
CA THR A 15 -1.12 -8.22 -2.88
C THR A 15 -2.31 -9.09 -3.25
N THR A 16 -3.21 -9.33 -2.31
CA THR A 16 -4.42 -10.12 -2.53
C THR A 16 -5.65 -9.33 -2.08
N ILE A 17 -6.67 -9.20 -2.91
CA ILE A 17 -7.97 -8.65 -2.47
C ILE A 17 -8.63 -9.67 -1.55
N VAL A 18 -8.86 -9.29 -0.29
CA VAL A 18 -9.51 -10.14 0.72
C VAL A 18 -11.02 -10.00 0.65
N TYR A 19 -11.51 -8.77 0.49
CA TYR A 19 -12.93 -8.50 0.32
C TYR A 19 -13.17 -7.18 -0.43
N GLN A 20 -14.36 -7.06 -1.00
CA GLN A 20 -14.86 -5.86 -1.65
C GLN A 20 -16.38 -5.80 -1.55
N TYR A 21 -16.92 -4.74 -0.95
CA TYR A 21 -18.36 -4.55 -0.75
C TYR A 21 -18.78 -3.11 -1.02
N LYS A 22 -19.94 -2.93 -1.67
CA LYS A 22 -20.61 -1.62 -1.71
C LYS A 22 -21.18 -1.33 -0.32
N LEU A 23 -20.91 -0.15 0.23
CA LEU A 23 -21.39 0.23 1.56
C LEU A 23 -22.81 0.81 1.46
N VAL A 24 -23.81 0.00 1.81
CA VAL A 24 -25.23 0.41 1.74
C VAL A 24 -25.57 1.60 2.66
N ASN A 25 -24.88 1.71 3.80
CA ASN A 25 -25.03 2.82 4.75
C ASN A 25 -24.15 4.03 4.43
N CYS A 26 -23.31 3.94 3.39
CA CYS A 26 -22.50 5.04 2.88
C CYS A 26 -22.62 5.10 1.34
N PRO A 27 -23.77 5.56 0.81
CA PRO A 27 -24.05 5.53 -0.63
C PRO A 27 -22.93 6.13 -1.49
N GLY A 28 -22.63 5.48 -2.61
CA GLY A 28 -21.54 5.88 -3.51
C GLY A 28 -20.14 5.46 -3.06
N LYS A 29 -20.00 4.76 -1.93
CA LYS A 29 -18.72 4.22 -1.47
C LYS A 29 -18.64 2.70 -1.55
N THR A 30 -17.45 2.22 -1.89
CA THR A 30 -17.06 0.81 -1.83
C THR A 30 -15.94 0.65 -0.80
N ILE A 31 -16.06 -0.34 0.07
CA ILE A 31 -14.95 -0.79 0.91
C ILE A 31 -14.21 -1.91 0.19
N ILE A 32 -12.88 -1.84 0.17
CA ILE A 32 -11.98 -2.87 -0.35
C ILE A 32 -10.94 -3.14 0.73
N SER A 33 -10.55 -4.39 0.95
CA SER A 33 -9.35 -4.66 1.73
C SER A 33 -8.41 -5.56 0.98
N MET A 34 -7.13 -5.18 1.01
CA MET A 34 -6.04 -5.93 0.43
C MET A 34 -5.15 -6.47 1.54
N LEU A 35 -4.79 -7.73 1.46
CA LEU A 35 -3.68 -8.30 2.20
C LEU A 35 -2.39 -7.95 1.45
N ILE A 36 -1.47 -7.30 2.14
CA ILE A 36 -0.14 -6.95 1.65
C ILE A 36 0.87 -7.80 2.39
N GLU A 37 1.72 -8.51 1.66
CA GLU A 37 2.73 -9.40 2.24
C GLU A 37 4.10 -9.00 1.73
N TYR A 38 4.89 -8.39 2.63
CA TYR A 38 6.27 -8.05 2.35
C TYR A 38 7.19 -9.25 2.62
N PRO A 39 8.02 -9.65 1.64
CA PRO A 39 9.20 -10.47 1.93
C PRO A 39 10.20 -9.68 2.79
N PRO A 40 11.26 -10.33 3.32
CA PRO A 40 12.36 -9.62 3.97
C PRO A 40 12.95 -8.52 3.07
N ASN A 41 13.23 -7.35 3.65
CA ASN A 41 13.64 -6.12 2.94
C ASN A 41 12.63 -5.62 1.87
N GLY A 42 11.38 -6.08 1.91
CA GLY A 42 10.37 -5.66 0.96
C GLY A 42 10.00 -4.18 1.12
N SER A 43 9.74 -3.50 0.00
CA SER A 43 9.39 -2.08 0.00
C SER A 43 8.48 -1.75 -1.18
N THR A 44 7.61 -0.74 -1.02
CA THR A 44 6.90 -0.13 -2.15
C THR A 44 7.39 1.28 -2.38
N PRO A 45 7.57 1.71 -3.65
CA PRO A 45 7.90 3.10 -3.94
C PRO A 45 6.81 4.07 -3.48
N PRO A 46 7.15 5.35 -3.29
CA PRO A 46 6.21 6.42 -2.99
C PRO A 46 4.97 6.41 -3.90
N HIS A 47 3.78 6.53 -3.31
CA HIS A 47 2.51 6.39 -4.02
C HIS A 47 1.34 7.09 -3.32
N ARG A 48 0.19 7.13 -4.03
CA ARG A 48 -1.10 7.62 -3.54
C ARG A 48 -2.22 6.59 -3.82
N HIS A 49 -3.39 6.83 -3.25
CA HIS A 49 -4.53 5.91 -3.30
C HIS A 49 -5.80 6.49 -3.96
N GLY A 50 -5.65 7.29 -5.02
CA GLY A 50 -6.78 7.71 -5.86
C GLY A 50 -7.93 8.42 -5.12
N GLY A 51 -7.63 9.13 -4.03
CA GLY A 51 -8.61 9.82 -3.18
C GLY A 51 -9.32 8.92 -2.16
N ALA A 52 -8.95 7.64 -2.04
CA ALA A 52 -9.48 6.76 -1.01
C ALA A 52 -8.99 7.16 0.38
N SER A 53 -9.83 6.90 1.39
CA SER A 53 -9.37 6.78 2.77
C SER A 53 -8.78 5.39 2.97
N VAL A 54 -7.60 5.27 3.59
CA VAL A 54 -6.95 3.98 3.85
C VAL A 54 -6.71 3.81 5.34
N SER A 55 -7.03 2.62 5.86
CA SER A 55 -6.57 2.18 7.18
C SER A 55 -5.63 0.99 7.00
N GLY A 56 -4.42 1.11 7.54
CA GLY A 56 -3.48 0.00 7.63
C GLY A 56 -3.59 -0.70 8.98
N TYR A 57 -3.46 -2.03 9.02
CA TYR A 57 -3.42 -2.82 10.26
C TYR A 57 -2.44 -3.98 10.15
N VAL A 58 -1.41 -4.01 11.00
CA VAL A 58 -0.33 -5.00 10.93
C VAL A 58 -0.77 -6.34 11.52
N LEU A 59 -0.71 -7.38 10.70
CA LEU A 59 -1.05 -8.76 11.08
C LEU A 59 0.16 -9.51 11.62
N HIS A 60 1.33 -9.32 11.00
CA HIS A 60 2.57 -10.00 11.37
C HIS A 60 3.79 -9.12 11.09
N GLY A 61 4.81 -9.21 11.94
CA GLY A 61 6.05 -8.43 11.79
C GLY A 61 5.84 -6.95 12.12
N SER A 62 6.60 -6.09 11.45
CA SER A 62 6.53 -4.64 11.58
C SER A 62 6.84 -3.95 10.27
N VAL A 63 6.31 -2.74 10.11
CA VAL A 63 6.51 -1.91 8.90
C VAL A 63 6.94 -0.50 9.29
N LEU A 64 7.95 0.02 8.60
CA LEU A 64 8.31 1.43 8.67
C LEU A 64 7.42 2.19 7.70
N ILE A 65 6.70 3.19 8.20
CA ILE A 65 5.81 4.00 7.39
C ILE A 65 6.09 5.49 7.53
N LYS A 66 5.78 6.23 6.47
CA LYS A 66 5.78 7.70 6.46
C LYS A 66 4.68 8.22 5.53
N MET A 67 3.83 9.08 6.08
CA MET A 67 2.77 9.76 5.36
C MET A 67 3.13 11.23 5.21
N ASN A 68 3.03 11.77 4.00
CA ASN A 68 3.30 13.18 3.71
C ASN A 68 4.64 13.63 4.35
N ASP A 69 4.63 14.70 5.15
CA ASP A 69 5.80 15.17 5.91
C ASP A 69 5.76 14.75 7.38
N GLU A 70 4.90 13.81 7.76
CA GLU A 70 4.84 13.28 9.12
C GLU A 70 6.16 12.57 9.50
N PRO A 71 6.46 12.45 10.80
CA PRO A 71 7.57 11.64 11.27
C PRO A 71 7.46 10.19 10.80
N MET A 72 8.59 9.59 10.43
CA MET A 72 8.69 8.15 10.21
C MET A 72 8.32 7.42 11.50
N ARG A 73 7.53 6.35 11.38
CA ARG A 73 7.20 5.48 12.52
C ARG A 73 7.23 4.02 12.14
N VAL A 74 7.73 3.19 13.05
CA VAL A 74 7.58 1.74 12.96
C VAL A 74 6.22 1.38 13.56
N VAL A 75 5.42 0.65 12.81
CA VAL A 75 4.17 0.06 13.28
C VAL A 75 4.39 -1.42 13.48
N GLU A 76 4.30 -1.84 14.73
CA GLU A 76 4.45 -3.23 15.15
C GLU A 76 3.14 -4.01 14.94
N GLN A 77 3.22 -5.34 15.03
CA GLN A 77 2.07 -6.23 15.00
C GLN A 77 0.94 -5.77 15.95
N GLY A 78 -0.29 -5.74 15.44
CA GLY A 78 -1.46 -5.21 16.15
C GLY A 78 -1.61 -3.69 16.12
N GLY A 79 -0.63 -2.97 15.59
CA GLY A 79 -0.70 -1.53 15.34
C GLY A 79 -1.43 -1.18 14.05
N SER A 80 -1.86 0.08 13.95
CA SER A 80 -2.58 0.61 12.80
C SER A 80 -2.16 2.03 12.44
N TRP A 81 -2.59 2.46 11.25
CA TRP A 81 -2.49 3.85 10.81
C TRP A 81 -3.65 4.23 9.90
N TYR A 82 -3.79 5.54 9.69
CA TYR A 82 -4.75 6.12 8.77
C TYR A 82 -4.04 6.97 7.72
N GLU A 83 -4.52 6.89 6.49
CA GLU A 83 -4.13 7.72 5.37
C GLU A 83 -5.38 8.44 4.84
N ALA A 84 -5.38 9.76 4.98
CA ALA A 84 -6.47 10.60 4.50
C ALA A 84 -6.56 10.57 2.96
N PRO A 85 -7.73 10.86 2.36
CA PRO A 85 -7.84 11.10 0.92
C PRO A 85 -6.76 12.05 0.39
N GLY A 86 -6.01 11.60 -0.62
CA GLY A 86 -4.92 12.37 -1.22
C GLY A 86 -3.57 12.29 -0.48
N CYS A 87 -3.50 11.53 0.62
CA CYS A 87 -2.26 11.25 1.34
C CYS A 87 -1.19 10.68 0.40
N HIS A 88 0.04 11.17 0.56
CA HIS A 88 1.24 10.65 -0.09
C HIS A 88 1.92 9.66 0.85
N HIS A 89 1.81 8.37 0.52
CA HIS A 89 2.50 7.32 1.24
C HIS A 89 3.95 7.27 0.73
N ARG A 90 4.87 7.86 1.50
CA ARG A 90 6.26 8.08 1.06
C ARG A 90 7.19 6.93 1.40
N ILE A 91 6.96 6.26 2.51
CA ILE A 91 7.74 5.09 2.95
C ILE A 91 6.77 4.00 3.37
N SER A 92 7.02 2.79 2.87
CA SER A 92 6.34 1.56 3.31
C SER A 92 7.32 0.42 3.13
N ASP A 93 8.04 0.10 4.22
CA ASP A 93 9.16 -0.83 4.20
C ASP A 93 9.00 -1.91 5.27
N ASN A 94 9.26 -3.16 4.90
CA ASN A 94 9.71 -4.17 5.83
C ASN A 94 11.23 -4.06 5.98
N THR A 95 11.67 -3.43 7.06
CA THR A 95 13.11 -3.21 7.34
C THR A 95 13.81 -4.46 7.89
N SER A 96 13.09 -5.56 8.07
CA SER A 96 13.67 -6.82 8.55
C SER A 96 14.44 -7.53 7.43
N PRO A 97 15.72 -7.88 7.65
CA PRO A 97 16.52 -8.59 6.65
C PRO A 97 16.20 -10.09 6.55
N THR A 98 15.40 -10.62 7.49
CA THR A 98 15.20 -12.08 7.62
C THR A 98 13.75 -12.49 7.80
N LYS A 99 12.86 -11.61 8.25
CA LYS A 99 11.47 -11.94 8.56
C LYS A 99 10.52 -11.23 7.61
N PRO A 100 9.45 -11.89 7.13
CA PRO A 100 8.39 -11.22 6.39
C PRO A 100 7.55 -10.33 7.32
N ALA A 101 6.76 -9.45 6.70
CA ALA A 101 5.75 -8.66 7.39
C ALA A 101 4.45 -8.69 6.57
N SER A 102 3.29 -8.60 7.23
CA SER A 102 2.01 -8.51 6.53
C SER A 102 1.02 -7.61 7.25
N PHE A 103 0.17 -6.96 6.46
CA PHE A 103 -0.85 -6.06 6.96
C PHE A 103 -2.06 -6.03 6.02
N LEU A 104 -3.20 -5.59 6.56
CA LEU A 104 -4.36 -5.23 5.74
C LEU A 104 -4.29 -3.75 5.41
N ALA A 105 -4.46 -3.42 4.14
CA ALA A 105 -4.79 -2.07 3.68
C ALA A 105 -6.28 -2.05 3.32
N THR A 106 -7.09 -1.39 4.14
CA THR A 106 -8.53 -1.26 3.92
C THR A 106 -8.85 0.12 3.38
N PHE A 107 -9.42 0.16 2.18
CA PHE A 107 -9.78 1.34 1.42
C PHE A 107 -11.27 1.61 1.54
N VAL A 108 -11.64 2.88 1.65
CA VAL A 108 -12.98 3.37 1.32
C VAL A 108 -12.83 4.32 0.14
N ALA A 109 -13.35 3.91 -1.02
CA ALA A 109 -13.20 4.61 -2.28
C ALA A 109 -14.56 4.91 -2.94
N ASP A 110 -14.58 5.83 -3.90
CA ASP A 110 -15.77 6.09 -4.73
C ASP A 110 -16.10 4.90 -5.62
N THR A 111 -17.34 4.41 -5.52
CA THR A 111 -17.83 3.26 -6.28
C THR A 111 -17.72 3.51 -7.78
N ASP A 112 -18.17 4.67 -8.26
CA ASP A 112 -18.19 4.98 -9.69
C ASP A 112 -16.77 5.05 -10.28
N THR A 113 -15.80 5.57 -9.53
CA THR A 113 -14.40 5.60 -9.94
C THR A 113 -13.83 4.20 -10.03
N LEU A 114 -14.04 3.36 -9.01
CA LEU A 114 -13.58 1.98 -9.00
C LEU A 114 -14.19 1.14 -10.15
N GLU A 115 -15.47 1.33 -10.44
CA GLU A 115 -16.16 0.60 -11.52
C GLU A 115 -15.70 1.06 -12.91
N ARG A 116 -15.47 2.36 -13.09
CA ARG A 116 -15.05 2.93 -14.38
C ARG A 116 -13.59 2.63 -14.70
N GLU A 117 -12.71 2.72 -13.71
CA GLU A 117 -11.26 2.72 -13.93
C GLU A 117 -10.59 1.42 -13.44
N GLY A 118 -11.32 0.60 -12.69
CA GLY A 118 -10.84 -0.68 -12.17
C GLY A 118 -9.97 -0.56 -10.91
N PRO A 119 -9.44 -1.68 -10.38
CA PRO A 119 -8.71 -1.71 -9.12
C PRO A 119 -7.36 -1.00 -9.15
N SER A 120 -6.84 -0.65 -10.33
CA SER A 120 -5.59 0.11 -10.48
C SER A 120 -5.66 1.50 -9.84
N VAL A 121 -6.86 2.08 -9.65
CA VAL A 121 -7.03 3.37 -8.96
C VAL A 121 -6.61 3.34 -7.49
N LEU A 122 -6.58 2.15 -6.88
CA LEU A 122 -6.21 1.99 -5.48
C LEU A 122 -4.73 2.24 -5.23
N LEU A 123 -3.87 2.18 -6.26
CA LEU A 123 -2.44 2.34 -6.11
C LEU A 123 -1.83 3.13 -7.28
N GLN A 124 -1.39 4.34 -6.98
CA GLN A 124 -0.87 5.30 -7.94
C GLN A 124 0.56 5.66 -7.56
N TYR A 125 1.53 4.93 -8.12
CA TYR A 125 2.95 5.23 -7.92
C TYR A 125 3.32 6.61 -8.49
N ASP A 126 4.24 7.30 -7.83
CA ASP A 126 4.81 8.54 -8.36
C ASP A 126 5.43 8.30 -9.75
N GLU A 127 5.37 9.31 -10.62
CA GLU A 127 5.71 9.18 -12.05
C GLU A 127 7.09 8.55 -12.29
N GLU A 128 8.06 8.88 -11.44
CA GLU A 128 9.43 8.36 -11.54
C GLU A 128 9.54 6.84 -11.33
N TYR A 129 8.58 6.22 -10.63
CA TYR A 129 8.59 4.78 -10.33
C TYR A 129 7.63 3.95 -11.18
N LYS A 130 6.72 4.57 -11.93
CA LYS A 130 5.69 3.83 -12.70
C LYS A 130 6.28 2.80 -13.67
N GLU A 131 7.26 3.21 -14.46
CA GLU A 131 7.90 2.33 -15.45
C GLU A 131 8.71 1.21 -14.78
N LEU A 132 9.36 1.52 -13.66
CA LEU A 132 10.09 0.54 -12.86
C LEU A 132 9.15 -0.55 -12.32
N VAL A 133 8.04 -0.14 -11.70
CA VAL A 133 7.09 -1.09 -11.10
C VAL A 133 6.43 -1.93 -12.19
N LYS A 134 6.03 -1.32 -13.31
CA LYS A 134 5.46 -2.04 -14.44
C LYS A 134 6.37 -3.18 -14.91
N LYS A 135 7.65 -2.88 -15.15
CA LYS A 135 8.66 -3.89 -15.54
C LYS A 135 8.82 -5.00 -14.51
N LYS A 136 8.85 -4.65 -13.21
CA LYS A 136 8.92 -5.65 -12.14
C LYS A 136 7.70 -6.57 -12.17
N MET A 137 6.48 -6.02 -12.26
CA MET A 137 5.27 -6.83 -12.28
C MET A 137 5.19 -7.76 -13.50
N GLU A 138 5.64 -7.29 -14.68
CA GLU A 138 5.71 -8.11 -15.90
C GLU A 138 6.66 -9.32 -15.75
N GLN A 139 7.80 -9.14 -15.08
CA GLN A 139 8.76 -10.22 -14.79
C GLN A 139 8.20 -11.29 -13.86
N TYR A 140 7.26 -10.95 -12.97
CA TYR A 140 6.60 -11.94 -12.09
C TYR A 140 5.47 -12.70 -12.80
N ILE A 141 4.89 -12.14 -13.87
CA ILE A 141 3.78 -12.76 -14.63
C ILE A 141 4.31 -13.72 -15.70
N TYR A 142 5.51 -13.49 -16.23
CA TYR A 142 6.14 -14.31 -17.26
C TYR A 142 7.55 -14.75 -16.83
N PRO A 143 7.67 -15.83 -16.03
CA PRO A 143 8.96 -16.38 -15.60
C PRO A 143 9.77 -17.01 -16.73
#